data_AF-A0ABD7FDR2-F1
#
_entry.id   AF-A0ABD7FDR2-F1
#
_cell.length_a   1.000
_cell.length_b   1.000
_cell.length_c   1.000
_cell.angle_alpha   90.00
_cell.angle_beta   90.00
_cell.angle_gamma   90.00
#
_symmetry.space_group_name_H-M   'P 1'
#
loop_
_entity.id
_entity.type
_entity.pdbx_description
1 polymer ?
#
loop_
_entity_poly.entity_id
_entity_poly.type
_entity_poly.pdbx_seq_one_letter_code
_entity_poly.pdbx_strand_id
1 'polypeptide(L)'
;MLSSSQIFFLSLGCISSLLLLITCFKSFFFSRQQFFARAPITPFESKMFHRLKSAFPNHHVLAQVAFSALITSNHYKIRRKFNRKVTDFVILNDALEVIAVIELDDHSLFLIK
;
A
#
# COMPACT_ATOMS: atom_id res chain seq x y z
N MET A 1 -18.75 -37.24 -45.33
CA MET A 1 -18.83 -35.77 -45.25
C MET A 1 -19.34 -35.41 -43.86
N LEU A 2 -18.71 -34.49 -43.13
CA LEU A 2 -19.28 -34.04 -41.85
C LEU A 2 -20.62 -33.35 -42.09
N SER A 3 -21.59 -33.62 -41.23
CA SER A 3 -22.88 -32.91 -41.26
C SER A 3 -22.71 -31.47 -40.78
N SER A 4 -23.54 -30.55 -41.28
CA SER A 4 -23.43 -29.11 -40.94
C SER A 4 -23.52 -28.83 -39.43
N SER A 5 -24.26 -29.65 -38.68
CA SER A 5 -24.34 -29.54 -37.22
C SER A 5 -23.03 -29.93 -36.53
N GLN A 6 -22.33 -30.96 -37.01
CA GLN A 6 -21.02 -31.35 -36.47
C GLN A 6 -19.96 -30.27 -36.71
N ILE A 7 -19.99 -29.61 -37.87
CA ILE A 7 -19.09 -28.49 -38.19
C ILE A 7 -19.35 -27.30 -37.24
N PHE A 8 -20.62 -27.02 -36.93
CA PHE A 8 -21.01 -25.95 -35.99
C PHE A 8 -20.52 -26.22 -34.56
N PHE A 9 -20.67 -27.44 -34.04
CA PHE A 9 -20.18 -27.76 -32.69
C PHE A 9 -18.65 -27.74 -32.58
N LEU A 10 -17.95 -28.19 -33.64
CA LEU A 10 -16.49 -28.12 -33.72
C LEU A 10 -15.99 -26.67 -33.72
N SER A 11 -16.62 -25.77 -34.49
CA SER A 11 -16.21 -24.36 -34.53
C SER A 11 -16.43 -23.66 -33.18
N LEU A 12 -17.56 -23.92 -32.51
CA LEU A 12 -17.86 -23.35 -31.20
C LEU A 12 -16.85 -23.82 -30.13
N GLY A 13 -16.50 -25.11 -30.13
CA GLY A 13 -15.50 -25.67 -29.23
C GLY A 13 -14.11 -25.08 -29.46
N CYS A 14 -13.70 -24.93 -30.72
CA CYS A 14 -12.43 -24.30 -31.09
C CYS A 14 -12.38 -22.83 -30.64
N ILE A 15 -13.46 -22.07 -30.84
CA ILE A 15 -13.54 -20.67 -30.41
C ILE A 15 -13.46 -20.56 -28.88
N SER A 16 -14.19 -21.40 -28.15
CA SER A 16 -14.17 -21.40 -26.68
C SER A 16 -12.78 -21.76 -26.13
N SER A 17 -12.14 -22.79 -26.69
CA SER A 17 -10.79 -23.20 -26.32
C SER A 17 -9.77 -22.10 -26.61
N LEU A 18 -9.88 -21.44 -27.75
CA LEU A 18 -9.01 -20.31 -28.12
C LEU A 18 -9.19 -19.13 -27.15
N LEU A 19 -10.43 -18.79 -26.78
CA LEU A 19 -10.73 -17.73 -25.82
C LEU A 19 -10.16 -18.05 -24.43
N LEU A 20 -10.29 -19.30 -23.99
CA LEU A 20 -9.70 -19.80 -22.74
C LEU A 20 -8.17 -19.68 -22.76
N LEU A 21 -7.53 -20.09 -23.86
CA LEU A 21 -6.08 -19.97 -24.04
C LEU A 21 -5.61 -18.52 -23.98
N ILE A 22 -6.31 -17.60 -24.66
CA ILE A 22 -5.96 -16.18 -24.65
C ILE A 22 -6.08 -15.57 -23.25
N THR A 23 -7.16 -15.88 -22.52
CA THR A 23 -7.36 -15.36 -21.16
C THR A 23 -6.32 -15.91 -20.17
N CYS A 24 -6.00 -17.19 -20.26
CA CYS A 24 -4.96 -17.83 -19.44
C CYS A 24 -3.56 -17.26 -19.77
N PHE A 25 -3.24 -17.11 -21.06
CA PHE A 25 -1.97 -16.56 -21.52
C PHE A 25 -1.78 -15.09 -21.14
N LYS A 26 -2.85 -14.29 -21.23
CA LYS A 26 -2.84 -12.89 -20.79
C LYS A 26 -2.53 -12.78 -19.29
N SER A 27 -3.16 -13.62 -18.46
CA SER A 27 -2.90 -13.65 -17.01
C SER A 27 -1.44 -13.99 -16.70
N PHE A 28 -0.84 -14.88 -17.49
CA PHE A 28 0.56 -15.30 -17.34
C PHE A 28 1.56 -14.21 -17.78
N PHE A 29 1.30 -13.51 -18.89
CA PHE A 29 2.25 -12.53 -19.42
C PHE A 29 2.12 -11.12 -18.81
N PHE A 30 0.93 -10.69 -18.41
CA PHE A 30 0.67 -9.29 -18.02
C PHE A 30 0.75 -8.99 -16.52
N SER A 31 1.24 -9.91 -15.70
CA SER A 31 1.40 -9.68 -14.25
C SER A 31 2.85 -9.47 -13.84
N ARG A 32 3.52 -8.49 -14.46
CA ARG A 32 4.79 -7.95 -13.92
C ARG A 32 4.57 -6.54 -13.42
N GLN A 33 4.09 -6.43 -12.17
CA GLN A 33 4.13 -5.16 -11.45
C GLN A 33 5.59 -4.72 -11.37
N GLN A 34 5.90 -3.56 -11.94
CA GLN A 34 7.22 -2.96 -11.86
C GLN A 34 7.31 -2.26 -10.50
N PHE A 35 8.05 -2.87 -9.57
CA PHE A 35 8.34 -2.25 -8.28
C PHE A 35 9.56 -1.35 -8.44
N PHE A 36 9.44 -0.11 -7.98
CA PHE A 36 10.51 0.87 -8.00
C PHE A 36 10.86 1.26 -6.57
N ALA A 37 12.15 1.48 -6.30
CA ALA A 37 12.58 2.03 -5.03
C ALA A 37 12.08 3.48 -4.90
N ARG A 38 11.60 3.84 -3.70
CA ARG A 38 11.18 5.19 -3.35
C ARG A 38 11.73 5.52 -1.96
N ALA A 39 12.09 6.79 -1.74
CA ALA A 39 12.39 7.28 -0.40
C ALA A 39 11.15 7.16 0.51
N PRO A 40 11.30 6.63 1.74
CA PRO A 40 10.16 6.39 2.63
C PRO A 40 9.55 7.69 3.18
N ILE A 41 10.35 8.76 3.30
CA ILE A 41 9.92 10.06 3.82
C ILE A 41 10.48 11.22 2.98
N THR A 42 9.84 12.38 3.06
CA THR A 42 10.29 13.61 2.38
C THR A 42 11.53 14.23 3.06
N PRO A 43 12.27 15.14 2.38
CA PRO A 43 13.37 15.87 3.03
C PRO A 43 12.93 16.71 4.24
N PHE A 44 11.69 17.22 4.23
CA PHE A 44 11.13 17.96 5.35
C PHE A 44 10.87 17.04 6.54
N GLU A 45 10.19 15.90 6.30
CA GLU A 45 9.99 14.86 7.30
C GLU A 45 11.32 14.35 7.85
N SER A 46 12.34 14.19 7.02
CA SER A 46 13.68 13.76 7.47
C SER A 46 14.28 14.73 8.49
N LYS A 47 14.18 16.05 8.28
CA LYS A 47 14.61 17.05 9.26
C LYS A 47 13.85 16.92 10.57
N MET A 48 12.52 16.72 10.50
CA MET A 48 11.69 16.54 11.70
C MET A 48 12.05 15.24 12.42
N PHE A 49 12.25 14.15 11.70
CA PHE A 49 12.67 12.86 12.25
C PHE A 49 13.97 12.98 13.05
N HIS A 50 14.98 13.66 12.50
CA HIS A 50 16.22 13.90 13.23
C HIS A 50 16.00 14.74 14.50
N ARG A 51 15.17 15.78 14.44
CA ARG A 51 14.81 16.58 15.63
C ARG A 51 14.11 15.74 16.69
N LEU A 52 13.17 14.88 16.30
CA LEU A 52 12.49 13.97 17.20
C LEU A 52 13.46 12.99 17.84
N LYS A 53 14.37 12.37 17.07
CA LYS A 53 15.39 11.48 17.67
C LYS A 53 16.30 12.20 18.66
N SER A 54 16.66 13.46 18.40
CA SER A 54 17.47 14.26 19.32
C SER A 54 16.68 14.69 20.57
N ALA A 55 15.40 15.02 20.43
CA ALA A 55 14.54 15.43 21.55
C ALA A 55 14.14 14.25 22.45
N PHE A 56 14.03 13.05 21.89
CA PHE A 56 13.65 11.83 22.60
C PHE A 56 14.74 10.74 22.46
N PRO A 57 15.94 10.93 23.05
CA PRO A 57 17.08 10.02 22.85
C PRO A 57 16.85 8.61 23.40
N ASN A 58 16.01 8.47 24.42
CA ASN A 58 15.66 7.20 25.07
C ASN A 58 14.31 6.64 24.57
N HIS A 59 13.89 7.00 23.36
CA HIS A 59 12.65 6.54 22.77
C HIS A 59 12.87 6.11 21.33
N HIS A 60 11.96 5.28 20.82
CA HIS A 60 11.96 4.89 19.42
C HIS A 60 11.08 5.83 18.63
N VAL A 61 11.60 6.37 17.52
CA VAL A 61 10.84 7.16 16.56
C VAL A 61 10.63 6.31 15.32
N LEU A 62 9.37 6.04 14.99
CA LEU A 62 8.96 5.38 13.75
C LEU A 62 8.40 6.42 12.78
N ALA A 63 8.66 6.26 11.49
CA ALA A 63 8.12 7.12 10.44
C ALA A 63 7.11 6.37 9.57
N GLN A 64 6.10 7.08 9.06
CA GLN A 64 5.10 6.55 8.11
C GLN A 64 4.39 5.29 8.62
N VAL A 65 3.86 5.35 9.85
CA VAL A 65 3.17 4.21 10.48
C VAL A 65 1.70 4.16 10.07
N ALA A 66 1.25 3.03 9.57
CA ALA A 66 -0.17 2.83 9.26
C ALA A 66 -1.01 2.85 10.53
N PHE A 67 -2.14 3.56 10.52
CA PHE A 67 -3.06 3.59 11.67
C PHE A 67 -3.56 2.18 12.05
N SER A 68 -3.64 1.26 11.11
CA SER A 68 -4.04 -0.13 11.39
C SER A 68 -3.05 -0.92 12.25
N ALA A 69 -1.81 -0.43 12.40
CA ALA A 69 -0.84 -0.97 13.34
C ALA A 69 -1.01 -0.39 14.76
N LEU A 70 -1.65 0.78 14.88
CA LEU A 70 -1.80 1.51 16.13
C LEU A 70 -3.14 1.24 16.81
N ILE A 71 -4.20 1.08 16.00
CA ILE A 71 -5.56 0.92 16.49
C ILE A 71 -6.31 -0.16 15.70
N THR A 72 -7.25 -0.81 16.37
CA THR A 72 -8.14 -1.81 15.77
C THR A 72 -9.57 -1.63 16.26
N SER A 73 -10.52 -2.29 15.61
CA SER A 73 -11.93 -2.31 15.99
C SER A 73 -12.57 -3.60 15.50
N ASN A 74 -13.51 -4.16 16.25
CA ASN A 74 -14.30 -5.32 15.82
C ASN A 74 -15.32 -4.94 14.73
N HIS A 75 -15.64 -3.65 14.57
CA HIS A 75 -16.57 -3.19 13.56
C HIS A 75 -15.86 -2.82 12.26
N TYR A 76 -16.16 -3.57 11.20
CA TYR A 76 -15.56 -3.36 9.89
C TYR A 76 -15.77 -1.94 9.32
N LYS A 77 -16.94 -1.32 9.58
CA LYS A 77 -17.21 0.07 9.18
C LYS A 77 -16.25 1.07 9.84
N ILE A 78 -15.87 0.84 11.10
CA ILE A 78 -14.94 1.70 11.84
C ILE A 78 -13.51 1.45 11.35
N ARG A 79 -13.08 0.18 11.18
CA ARG A 79 -11.75 -0.16 10.65
C ARG A 79 -11.46 0.51 9.31
N ARG A 80 -12.45 0.56 8.41
CA ARG A 80 -12.28 1.23 7.11
C ARG A 80 -11.94 2.71 7.20
N LYS A 81 -12.31 3.41 8.28
CA LYS A 81 -12.00 4.84 8.45
C LYS A 81 -10.52 5.12 8.61
N PHE A 82 -9.76 4.18 9.19
CA PHE A 82 -8.34 4.36 9.49
C PHE A 82 -7.41 3.44 8.68
N ASN A 83 -7.90 2.38 8.05
CA ASN A 83 -7.07 1.45 7.26
C ASN A 83 -6.31 2.09 6.09
N ARG A 84 -6.71 3.29 5.65
CA ARG A 84 -6.03 4.03 4.58
C ARG A 84 -5.20 5.20 5.10
N LYS A 85 -5.17 5.40 6.42
CA LYS A 85 -4.44 6.49 7.05
C LYS A 85 -3.06 6.03 7.48
N VAL A 86 -2.10 6.91 7.28
CA VAL A 86 -0.71 6.77 7.70
C VAL A 86 -0.34 8.03 8.47
N THR A 87 0.35 7.87 9.59
CA THR A 87 0.86 8.97 10.42
C THR A 87 2.28 9.30 9.99
N ASP A 88 2.71 10.56 10.11
CA ASP A 88 4.09 10.91 9.79
C ASP A 88 5.09 10.30 10.77
N PHE A 89 4.82 10.41 12.08
CA PHE A 89 5.66 9.80 13.12
C PHE A 89 4.89 9.18 14.28
N VAL A 90 5.51 8.18 14.90
CA VAL A 90 5.05 7.57 16.15
C VAL A 90 6.24 7.46 17.10
N ILE A 91 6.05 7.86 18.35
CA ILE A 91 7.05 7.70 19.40
C ILE A 91 6.65 6.53 20.30
N LEU A 92 7.59 5.63 20.55
CA LEU A 92 7.44 4.50 21.45
C LEU A 92 8.40 4.63 22.63
N ASN A 93 8.00 4.11 23.79
CA ASN A 93 8.92 3.87 24.91
C ASN A 93 9.77 2.59 24.69
N ASP A 94 10.67 2.28 25.62
CA ASP A 94 11.53 1.09 25.57
C ASP A 94 10.74 -0.25 25.59
N ALA A 95 9.50 -0.23 26.11
CA ALA A 95 8.59 -1.36 26.08
C ALA A 95 7.82 -1.49 24.74
N LEU A 96 8.14 -0.65 23.75
CA LEU A 96 7.47 -0.54 22.45
C LEU A 96 5.99 -0.12 22.53
N GLU A 97 5.60 0.55 23.61
CA GLU A 97 4.27 1.10 23.77
C GLU A 97 4.20 2.49 23.13
N VAL A 98 3.09 2.77 22.43
CA VAL A 98 2.86 4.05 21.78
C VAL A 98 2.61 5.13 22.82
N ILE A 99 3.46 6.16 22.86
CA ILE A 99 3.30 7.31 23.75
C ILE A 99 2.85 8.58 23.02
N ALA A 100 3.13 8.68 21.72
CA ALA A 100 2.68 9.81 20.90
C ALA A 100 2.52 9.41 19.43
N VAL A 101 1.52 10.01 18.79
CA VAL A 101 1.30 9.97 17.34
C VAL A 101 1.38 11.40 16.83
N ILE A 102 2.17 11.64 15.79
CA ILE A 102 2.47 12.97 15.26
C ILE A 102 2.10 12.98 13.77
N GLU A 103 1.26 13.94 13.41
CA GLU A 103 0.90 14.30 12.04
C GLU A 103 1.44 15.71 11.78
N LEU A 104 2.04 15.90 10.61
CA LEU A 104 2.50 17.18 10.11
C LEU A 104 1.38 17.77 9.25
N ASP A 105 0.72 18.80 9.74
CA ASP A 105 -0.28 19.53 8.95
C ASP A 105 0.40 20.43 7.90
N ASP A 106 -0.35 20.82 6.86
CA ASP A 106 0.19 21.25 5.56
C ASP A 106 1.16 22.46 5.59
N HIS A 107 2.06 22.42 4.62
CA HIS A 107 3.28 23.21 4.43
C HIS A 107 3.02 24.69 4.06
N SER A 108 2.94 25.61 5.02
CA SER A 108 3.11 27.04 4.70
C SER A 108 4.56 27.49 4.96
N LEU A 109 5.37 27.43 3.90
CA LEU A 109 6.53 28.31 3.65
C LEU A 109 7.82 28.05 4.48
N PHE A 110 8.63 27.07 4.07
CA PHE A 110 10.06 27.07 4.40
C PHE A 110 10.84 27.80 3.28
N LEU A 111 10.67 29.12 3.18
CA LEU A 111 11.61 29.94 2.44
C LEU A 111 12.92 29.98 3.21
N ILE A 112 13.96 29.36 2.64
CA ILE A 112 15.33 29.52 3.08
C ILE A 112 15.73 30.96 2.79
N LYS A 113 16.15 31.69 3.82
CA LYS A 113 16.89 32.94 3.71
C LYS A 113 18.33 32.68 4.13
#